data_AF-A0A7X7Z940-F1
#
_entry.id   AF-A0A7X7Z940-F1
#
_cell.length_a   1.000
_cell.length_b   1.000
_cell.length_c   1.000
_cell.angle_alpha   90.00
_cell.angle_beta   90.00
_cell.angle_gamma   90.00
#
_symmetry.space_group_name_H-M   'P 1'
#
loop_
_entity.id
_entity.type
_entity.pdbx_description
1 polymer ?
#
loop_
_entity_poly.entity_id
_entity_poly.type
_entity_poly.pdbx_seq_one_letter_code
_entity_poly.pdbx_strand_id
1 'polypeptide(L)'
;CSLYFSPEFISDGQEYFAPLKPDQYVEFRTTFFGGNTYRIVACTNVRRGNLVFSVFDTEKNLLFTNANYDNSPYWDFRFASTVTCIIRVNVKSTTFVPGYVMLLIGYKL
;
A
#
# COMPACT_ATOMS: atom_id res chain seq x y z
N CYS A 1 11.99 -1.39 2.62
CA CYS A 1 10.82 -0.57 2.96
C CYS A 1 11.22 0.78 3.49
N SER A 2 11.97 0.82 4.60
CA SER A 2 12.46 2.06 5.21
C SER A 2 13.13 3.02 4.24
N LEU A 3 13.84 2.52 3.21
CA LEU A 3 14.44 3.34 2.14
C LEU A 3 13.45 4.32 1.47
N TYR A 4 12.18 3.94 1.33
CA TYR A 4 11.15 4.77 0.68
C TYR A 4 10.28 5.55 1.68
N PHE A 5 10.49 5.31 2.97
CA PHE A 5 9.77 5.96 4.05
C PHE A 5 10.57 7.19 4.51
N SER A 6 10.24 8.35 3.93
CA SER A 6 10.93 9.60 4.24
C SER A 6 10.80 9.94 5.74
N PRO A 7 11.88 10.43 6.39
CA PRO A 7 11.85 10.80 7.81
C PRO A 7 10.91 11.96 8.13
N GLU A 8 10.40 12.67 7.11
CA GLU A 8 9.37 13.71 7.29
C GLU A 8 7.99 13.12 7.64
N PHE A 9 7.76 11.83 7.38
CA PHE A 9 6.50 11.16 7.69
C PHE A 9 6.59 10.50 9.05
N ILE A 10 5.60 10.78 9.90
CA ILE A 10 5.41 10.11 11.19
C ILE A 10 4.66 8.80 10.90
N SER A 11 5.20 7.67 11.35
CA SER A 11 4.51 6.37 11.26
C SER A 11 3.15 6.42 11.96
N ASP A 12 2.14 5.77 11.39
CA ASP A 12 0.85 5.59 12.07
C ASP A 12 0.90 4.53 13.19
N GLY A 13 2.04 3.84 13.32
CA GLY A 13 2.32 2.86 14.37
C GLY A 13 1.66 1.50 14.16
N GLN A 14 0.96 1.29 13.06
CA GLN A 14 0.26 0.04 12.77
C GLN A 14 1.15 -0.95 12.01
N GLU A 15 0.94 -2.24 12.26
CA GLU A 15 1.61 -3.32 11.54
C GLU A 15 0.74 -3.86 10.41
N TYR A 16 1.04 -3.46 9.17
CA TYR A 16 0.39 -3.99 7.98
C TYR A 16 1.27 -5.05 7.34
N PHE A 17 1.10 -6.31 7.76
CA PHE A 17 1.89 -7.44 7.29
C PHE A 17 0.99 -8.63 6.94
N ALA A 18 1.28 -9.32 5.83
CA ALA A 18 0.59 -10.57 5.51
C ALA A 18 1.43 -11.50 4.61
N PRO A 19 1.29 -12.83 4.76
CA PRO A 19 1.84 -13.78 3.80
C PRO A 19 1.07 -13.73 2.48
N LEU A 20 1.78 -13.90 1.37
CA LEU A 20 1.19 -14.05 0.04
C LEU A 20 0.60 -15.45 -0.14
N LYS A 21 -0.49 -15.51 -0.90
CA LYS A 21 -1.16 -16.76 -1.30
C LYS A 21 -1.33 -16.79 -2.83
N PRO A 22 -1.32 -17.98 -3.45
CA PRO A 22 -1.54 -18.10 -4.90
C PRO A 22 -2.87 -17.47 -5.30
N ASP A 23 -2.87 -16.69 -6.38
CA ASP A 23 -4.05 -16.08 -6.99
C ASP A 23 -4.93 -15.24 -6.04
N GLN A 24 -4.36 -14.74 -4.95
CA GLN A 24 -5.05 -13.90 -3.97
C GLN A 24 -4.33 -12.57 -3.77
N TYR A 25 -5.12 -11.53 -3.54
CA TYR A 25 -4.64 -10.26 -3.01
C TYR A 25 -4.80 -10.24 -1.49
N VAL A 26 -3.92 -9.51 -0.82
CA VAL A 26 -4.05 -9.17 0.60
C VAL A 26 -4.85 -7.87 0.70
N GLU A 27 -5.82 -7.81 1.61
CA GLU A 27 -6.55 -6.58 1.92
C GLU A 27 -6.15 -6.03 3.29
N PHE A 28 -5.83 -4.75 3.34
CA PHE A 28 -5.72 -3.95 4.56
C PHE A 28 -6.79 -2.87 4.56
N ARG A 29 -7.29 -2.52 5.74
CA ARG A 29 -8.27 -1.44 5.91
C ARG A 29 -7.70 -0.40 6.84
N THR A 30 -7.79 0.87 6.46
CA THR A 30 -7.34 1.99 7.29
C THR A 30 -8.16 3.25 6.98
N THR A 31 -8.13 4.20 7.90
CA THR A 31 -8.83 5.47 7.78
C THR A 31 -7.82 6.60 7.62
N PHE A 32 -7.98 7.37 6.55
CA PHE A 32 -7.19 8.56 6.29
C PHE A 32 -7.98 9.79 6.70
N PHE A 33 -7.38 10.68 7.49
CA PHE A 33 -8.02 11.91 7.97
C PHE A 33 -7.72 13.07 7.02
N GLY A 34 -8.75 13.86 6.71
CA GLY A 34 -8.60 15.02 5.82
C GLY A 34 -7.59 16.04 6.37
N GLY A 35 -6.92 16.75 5.47
CA GLY A 35 -5.95 17.79 5.83
C GLY A 35 -4.51 17.32 5.98
N ASN A 36 -4.25 16.01 6.05
CA ASN A 36 -2.90 15.44 6.10
C ASN A 36 -2.43 14.95 4.71
N THR A 37 -1.11 14.88 4.54
CA THR A 37 -0.47 14.12 3.47
C THR A 37 -0.02 12.77 4.00
N TYR A 38 -0.51 11.69 3.41
CA TYR A 38 -0.15 10.32 3.77
C TYR A 38 0.83 9.74 2.77
N ARG A 39 1.80 8.97 3.23
CA ARG A 39 2.62 8.11 2.37
C ARG A 39 2.28 6.66 2.65
N ILE A 40 1.93 5.92 1.60
CA ILE A 40 1.85 4.47 1.64
C ILE A 40 3.10 3.94 0.95
N VAL A 41 3.92 3.16 1.66
CA VAL A 41 5.03 2.39 1.10
C VAL A 41 4.62 0.93 1.10
N ALA A 42 4.76 0.25 -0.04
CA ALA A 42 4.45 -1.16 -0.16
C ALA A 42 5.70 -1.96 -0.51
N CYS A 43 5.86 -3.12 0.12
CA CYS A 43 7.04 -3.95 -0.01
C CYS A 43 6.72 -5.44 -0.03
N THR A 44 7.66 -6.20 -0.59
CA THR A 44 7.67 -7.66 -0.51
C THR A 44 9.11 -8.18 -0.43
N ASN A 45 9.29 -9.38 0.10
CA ASN A 45 10.54 -10.13 0.00
C ASN A 45 10.62 -10.99 -1.28
N VAL A 46 9.56 -11.05 -2.08
CA VAL A 46 9.53 -11.79 -3.35
C VAL A 46 10.47 -11.11 -4.35
N ARG A 47 11.42 -11.88 -4.87
CA ARG A 47 12.33 -11.43 -5.94
C ARG A 47 11.68 -11.66 -7.30
N ARG A 48 11.96 -10.78 -8.27
CA ARG A 48 11.48 -10.89 -9.67
C ARG A 48 9.95 -10.90 -9.82
N GLY A 49 9.24 -10.16 -8.97
CA GLY A 49 7.81 -9.90 -9.11
C GLY A 49 7.51 -8.41 -9.00
N ASN A 50 6.42 -7.97 -9.63
CA ASN A 50 5.94 -6.59 -9.54
C ASN A 50 4.94 -6.48 -8.41
N LEU A 51 5.30 -5.74 -7.35
CA LEU A 51 4.36 -5.43 -6.28
C LEU A 51 3.36 -4.39 -6.78
N VAL A 52 2.10 -4.77 -6.77
CA VAL A 52 0.98 -3.89 -7.08
C VAL A 52 0.23 -3.62 -5.79
N PHE A 53 0.01 -2.35 -5.48
CA PHE A 53 -0.97 -1.94 -4.48
C PHE A 53 -2.00 -1.02 -5.10
N SER A 54 -3.25 -1.20 -4.69
CA SER A 54 -4.39 -0.43 -5.17
C SER A 54 -5.23 0.01 -3.98
N VAL A 55 -5.67 1.27 -4.01
CA VAL A 55 -6.47 1.89 -2.97
C VAL A 55 -7.90 2.03 -3.49
N PHE A 56 -8.85 1.58 -2.70
CA PHE A 56 -10.28 1.65 -2.98
C PHE A 56 -10.99 2.37 -1.84
N ASP A 57 -12.14 2.96 -2.14
CA ASP A 57 -13.09 3.34 -1.10
C ASP A 57 -13.81 2.10 -0.52
N THR A 58 -14.71 2.33 0.44
CA THR A 58 -15.51 1.27 1.07
C THR A 58 -16.52 0.60 0.13
N GLU A 59 -16.91 1.28 -0.95
CA GLU A 59 -17.79 0.76 -2.00
C GLU A 59 -17.03 -0.03 -3.07
N LYS A 60 -15.70 -0.14 -2.94
CA LYS A 60 -14.77 -0.80 -3.86
C LYS A 60 -14.58 -0.07 -5.18
N ASN A 61 -14.83 1.24 -5.22
CA ASN A 61 -14.41 2.07 -6.35
C ASN A 61 -12.88 2.24 -6.28
N LEU A 62 -12.20 2.05 -7.40
CA LEU A 62 -10.75 2.21 -7.49
C LEU A 62 -10.39 3.69 -7.42
N LEU A 63 -9.64 4.08 -6.39
CA LEU A 63 -9.13 5.45 -6.21
C LEU A 63 -7.72 5.61 -6.79
N PHE A 64 -6.89 4.58 -6.67
CA PHE A 64 -5.50 4.61 -7.13
C PHE A 64 -4.93 3.20 -7.33
N THR A 65 -3.98 3.06 -8.26
CA THR A 65 -3.12 1.88 -8.36
C THR A 65 -1.71 2.28 -8.81
N ASN A 66 -0.68 1.74 -8.16
CA ASN A 66 0.71 2.00 -8.55
C ASN A 66 1.08 1.31 -9.88
N ALA A 67 0.27 0.37 -10.37
CA ALA A 67 0.50 -0.30 -11.65
C ALA A 67 0.50 0.67 -12.84
N ASN A 68 -0.18 1.82 -12.71
CA ASN A 68 -0.19 2.88 -13.72
C ASN A 68 1.04 3.80 -13.64
N TYR A 69 1.95 3.54 -12.70
CA TYR A 69 3.11 4.38 -12.37
C TYR A 69 4.37 3.53 -12.18
N ASP A 70 4.63 2.63 -13.14
CA ASP A 70 5.79 1.72 -13.16
C ASP A 70 5.96 0.90 -11.87
N ASN A 71 4.85 0.60 -11.19
CA ASN A 71 4.83 -0.09 -9.90
C ASN A 71 5.69 0.63 -8.84
N SER A 72 5.63 1.97 -8.81
CA SER A 72 6.30 2.78 -7.78
C SER A 72 6.09 2.17 -6.38
N PRO A 73 7.15 2.03 -5.56
CA PRO A 73 7.08 1.37 -4.27
C PRO A 73 6.36 2.20 -3.20
N TYR A 74 6.09 3.47 -3.48
CA TYR A 74 5.34 4.35 -2.60
C TYR A 74 4.47 5.34 -3.38
N TRP A 75 3.49 5.90 -2.69
CA TRP A 75 2.69 7.01 -3.19
C TRP A 75 2.25 7.93 -2.06
N ASP A 76 2.18 9.22 -2.37
CA ASP A 76 1.72 10.26 -1.46
C ASP A 76 0.27 10.64 -1.79
N PHE A 77 -0.60 10.57 -0.79
CA PHE A 77 -2.03 10.84 -0.89
C PHE A 77 -2.39 12.04 -0.05
N ARG A 78 -3.26 12.90 -0.59
CA ARG A 78 -3.93 13.94 0.18
C ARG A 78 -5.42 13.75 0.03
N PHE A 79 -6.12 13.66 1.16
CA PHE A 79 -7.56 13.47 1.20
C PHE A 79 -8.25 14.77 1.60
N ALA A 80 -9.31 15.14 0.87
CA ALA A 80 -10.09 16.35 1.15
C ALA A 80 -10.93 16.22 2.43
N SER A 81 -11.35 15.00 2.76
CA SER A 81 -12.12 14.66 3.95
C SER A 81 -11.65 13.32 4.52
N THR A 82 -12.08 13.02 5.74
CA THR A 82 -11.81 11.71 6.34
C THR A 82 -12.48 10.61 5.53
N VAL A 83 -11.71 9.58 5.14
CA VAL A 83 -12.19 8.47 4.33
C VAL A 83 -11.57 7.15 4.80
N THR A 84 -12.40 6.12 4.91
CA THR A 84 -11.95 4.75 5.12
C THR A 84 -11.64 4.12 3.77
N CYS A 85 -10.46 3.54 3.63
CA CYS A 85 -10.01 2.92 2.40
C CYS A 85 -9.68 1.44 2.58
N ILE A 86 -9.77 0.70 1.49
CA ILE A 86 -9.29 -0.68 1.35
C ILE A 86 -8.03 -0.63 0.50
N ILE A 87 -6.90 -1.12 1.03
CA ILE A 87 -5.66 -1.25 0.29
C ILE A 87 -5.51 -2.72 -0.09
N ARG A 88 -5.56 -3.02 -1.39
CA ARG A 88 -5.23 -4.35 -1.92
C ARG A 88 -3.78 -4.40 -2.33
N VAL A 89 -3.09 -5.46 -1.96
CA VAL A 89 -1.70 -5.70 -2.34
C VAL A 89 -1.58 -7.08 -2.95
N ASN A 90 -0.89 -7.18 -4.08
CA ASN A 90 -0.53 -8.46 -4.68
C ASN A 90 0.84 -8.36 -5.36
N VAL A 91 1.45 -9.50 -5.66
CA VAL A 91 2.70 -9.56 -6.42
C VAL A 91 2.42 -10.25 -7.75
N LYS A 92 2.56 -9.53 -8.86
CA LYS A 92 2.44 -10.08 -10.21
C LYS A 92 3.76 -10.74 -10.62
N SER A 93 3.72 -12.03 -10.90
CA SER A 93 4.84 -12.86 -11.34
C SER A 93 4.31 -13.93 -12.30
N THR A 94 5.16 -14.45 -13.20
CA THR A 94 4.79 -15.56 -14.10
C THR A 94 4.52 -16.86 -13.35
N THR A 95 5.15 -17.03 -12.18
CA THR A 95 4.97 -18.18 -11.29
C THR A 95 4.79 -17.68 -9.87
N PHE A 96 3.92 -18.34 -9.09
CA PHE A 96 3.78 -18.02 -7.68
C PHE A 96 5.10 -18.27 -6.93
N VAL A 97 5.50 -17.32 -6.10
CA VAL A 97 6.64 -17.41 -5.20
C VAL A 97 6.14 -17.14 -3.78
N PRO A 98 6.32 -18.08 -2.83
CA PRO A 98 6.00 -17.82 -1.43
C PRO A 98 6.75 -16.60 -0.90
N GLY A 99 6.07 -15.77 -0.13
CA GLY A 99 6.64 -14.57 0.45
C GLY A 99 5.62 -13.83 1.29
N TYR A 100 5.94 -12.59 1.63
CA TYR A 100 5.05 -11.71 2.37
C TYR A 100 5.01 -10.33 1.73
N VAL A 101 3.99 -9.57 2.09
CA VAL A 101 3.90 -8.13 1.84
C VAL A 101 3.86 -7.38 3.15
N MET A 102 4.40 -6.16 3.12
CA MET A 102 4.32 -5.22 4.22
C MET A 102 3.95 -3.84 3.67
N LEU A 103 3.06 -3.14 4.37
CA LEU A 103 2.83 -1.71 4.15
C LEU A 103 3.42 -0.91 5.31
N LEU A 104 4.05 0.21 5.00
CA LEU A 104 4.33 1.26 5.98
C LEU A 104 3.45 2.45 5.62
N ILE A 105 2.67 2.94 6.57
CA ILE A 105 1.83 4.12 6.39
C ILE A 105 2.33 5.19 7.33
N GLY A 106 2.55 6.38 6.78
CA GLY A 106 2.95 7.55 7.55
C GLY A 106 2.18 8.78 7.13
N TYR A 107 2.17 9.79 7.98
CA TYR A 107 1.49 11.05 7.73
C TYR A 107 2.40 12.23 8.06
N LYS A 108 2.17 13.34 7.38
CA LYS A 108 2.69 14.66 7.73
C LYS A 108 1.62 15.72 7.47
N LEU A 109 1.74 16.84 8.17
CA LEU A 109 0.90 18.03 7.97
C LEU A 109 1.25 18.70 6.63
#